data_AF-A0A934A573-F1
#
_entry.id   AF-A0A934A573-F1
#
_cell.length_a   1.000
_cell.length_b   1.000
_cell.length_c   1.000
_cell.angle_alpha   90.00
_cell.angle_beta   90.00
_cell.angle_gamma   90.00
#
_symmetry.space_group_name_H-M   'P 1'
#
loop_
_entity.id
_entity.type
_entity.pdbx_description
1 polymer ?
#
loop_
_entity_poly.entity_id
_entity_poly.type
_entity_poly.pdbx_seq_one_letter_code
_entity_poly.pdbx_strand_id
1 'polypeptide(L)'
;MKTCRQSIYLAALLLATVLAGGSAGVAPAQAFDQRHESYDRVLKRYVADGRVNYTGLKADSTSLEPYLDSIAEVPEEQFISWTESRRLAFLINFYNAATLKRRARGREIFA
;
A
#
# COMPACT_ATOMS: atom_id res chain seq x y z
N MET A 1 35.85 5.56 -53.04
CA MET A 1 36.33 4.73 -51.92
C MET A 1 36.01 5.34 -50.53
N LYS A 2 34.87 6.04 -50.35
CA LYS A 2 34.52 6.72 -49.07
C LYS A 2 33.39 6.06 -48.28
N THR A 3 32.78 5.01 -48.81
CA THR A 3 31.56 4.38 -48.26
C THR A 3 31.80 3.25 -47.27
N CYS A 4 33.03 2.71 -47.16
CA CYS A 4 33.32 1.56 -46.28
C CYS A 4 33.61 1.98 -44.81
N ARG A 5 34.16 3.18 -44.58
CA ARG A 5 34.46 3.65 -43.21
C ARG A 5 33.25 4.24 -42.48
N GLN A 6 32.22 4.69 -43.20
CA GLN A 6 31.05 5.35 -42.62
C GLN A 6 30.04 4.34 -42.02
N SER A 7 29.96 3.13 -42.59
CA SER A 7 29.12 2.05 -42.04
C SER A 7 29.64 1.44 -40.74
N ILE A 8 30.93 1.60 -40.42
CA ILE A 8 31.52 1.06 -39.17
C ILE A 8 31.14 1.94 -37.96
N TYR A 9 31.11 3.27 -38.12
CA TYR A 9 30.77 4.18 -37.02
C TYR A 9 29.27 4.17 -36.65
N LEU A 10 28.38 3.92 -37.61
CA LEU A 10 26.93 3.81 -37.36
C LEU A 10 26.58 2.52 -36.60
N ALA A 11 27.29 1.41 -36.85
CA ALA A 11 27.11 0.15 -36.13
C ALA A 11 27.70 0.21 -34.71
N ALA A 12 28.82 0.92 -34.50
CA ALA A 12 29.41 1.12 -33.18
C ALA A 12 28.58 2.05 -32.28
N LEU A 13 27.90 3.04 -32.84
CA LEU A 13 27.03 3.96 -32.08
C LEU A 13 25.72 3.30 -31.63
N LEU A 14 25.22 2.30 -32.36
CA LEU A 14 24.03 1.52 -31.98
C LEU A 14 24.30 0.42 -30.94
N LEU A 15 25.56 0.07 -30.67
CA LEU A 15 25.92 -0.91 -29.63
C LEU A 15 26.18 -0.24 -28.27
N ALA A 16 26.46 1.07 -28.22
CA ALA A 16 26.77 1.79 -26.99
C ALA A 16 25.54 2.22 -26.17
N THR A 17 24.33 2.23 -26.75
CA THR A 17 23.10 2.65 -26.06
C THR A 17 22.36 1.52 -25.34
N VAL A 18 22.70 0.25 -25.59
CA VAL A 18 22.04 -0.91 -24.94
C VAL A 18 22.64 -1.25 -23.57
N LEU A 19 23.86 -0.80 -23.26
CA LEU A 19 24.52 -1.07 -21.97
C LEU A 19 24.30 -0.01 -20.88
N ALA A 20 23.52 1.04 -21.15
CA ALA A 20 23.12 2.03 -20.15
C ALA A 20 21.72 1.77 -19.59
N GLY A 21 21.31 0.49 -19.52
CA GLY A 21 20.14 0.06 -18.76
C GLY A 21 20.38 0.32 -17.28
N GLY A 22 20.11 1.55 -16.83
CA GLY A 22 20.15 1.92 -15.43
C GLY A 22 19.30 0.95 -14.63
N SER A 23 19.91 0.30 -13.64
CA SER A 23 19.18 -0.50 -12.68
C SER A 23 18.16 0.41 -12.02
N ALA A 24 16.88 0.27 -12.35
CA ALA A 24 15.82 0.83 -11.53
C ALA A 24 15.96 0.16 -10.17
N GLY A 25 16.66 0.82 -9.24
CA GLY A 25 16.80 0.36 -7.88
C GLY A 25 15.40 0.17 -7.32
N VAL A 26 15.04 -1.06 -7.00
CA VAL A 26 13.82 -1.36 -6.25
C VAL A 26 13.99 -0.62 -4.93
N ALA A 27 13.28 0.51 -4.78
CA ALA A 27 13.26 1.23 -3.52
C ALA A 27 12.77 0.22 -2.46
N PRO A 28 13.43 0.14 -1.29
CA PRO A 28 12.99 -0.78 -0.25
C PRO A 28 11.53 -0.48 0.09
N ALA A 29 10.71 -1.52 0.15
CA ALA A 29 9.33 -1.39 0.59
C ALA A 29 9.32 -0.68 1.95
N GLN A 30 8.55 0.41 2.05
CA GLN A 30 8.43 1.16 3.30
C GLN A 30 7.93 0.20 4.40
N ALA A 31 8.59 0.19 5.55
CA ALA A 31 8.19 -0.68 6.64
C ALA A 31 6.78 -0.31 7.13
N PHE A 32 5.95 -1.33 7.35
CA PHE A 32 4.58 -1.16 7.85
C PHE A 32 4.56 -0.47 9.22
N ASP A 33 3.63 0.46 9.41
CA ASP A 33 3.42 1.13 10.69
C ASP A 33 2.74 0.19 11.71
N GLN A 34 3.56 -0.40 12.57
CA GLN A 34 3.13 -1.27 13.67
C GLN A 34 2.35 -0.53 14.78
N ARG A 35 2.30 0.80 14.77
CA ARG A 35 1.47 1.59 15.69
C ARG A 35 0.06 1.83 15.15
N HIS A 36 -0.19 1.54 13.88
CA HIS A 36 -1.47 1.72 13.21
C HIS A 36 -2.02 3.17 13.33
N GLU A 37 -1.16 4.18 13.20
CA GLU A 37 -1.49 5.60 13.45
C GLU A 37 -2.61 6.12 12.51
N SER A 38 -2.67 5.64 11.28
CA SER A 38 -3.75 5.99 10.34
C SER A 38 -5.10 5.46 10.80
N TYR A 39 -5.16 4.24 11.36
CA TYR A 39 -6.39 3.69 11.93
C TYR A 39 -6.77 4.36 13.25
N ASP A 40 -5.80 4.59 14.14
CA ASP A 40 -5.99 5.30 15.41
C ASP A 40 -6.62 6.68 15.19
N ARG A 41 -6.19 7.41 14.15
CA ARG A 41 -6.78 8.70 13.77
C ARG A 41 -8.26 8.60 13.40
N VAL A 42 -8.64 7.55 12.67
CA VAL A 42 -10.07 7.29 12.34
C VAL A 42 -10.85 6.99 13.61
N LEU A 43 -10.30 6.15 14.49
CA LEU A 43 -10.96 5.79 15.75
C LEU A 43 -11.16 7.02 16.65
N LYS A 44 -10.13 7.86 16.83
CA LYS A 44 -10.23 9.11 17.59
C LYS A 44 -11.28 10.07 17.04
N ARG A 45 -11.51 10.05 15.73
CA ARG A 45 -12.48 10.92 15.07
C ARG A 45 -13.92 10.40 15.15
N TYR A 46 -14.10 9.08 15.06
CA TYR A 46 -15.42 8.47 14.89
C TYR A 46 -15.83 7.56 16.05
N VAL A 47 -15.04 7.41 17.11
CA VAL A 47 -15.36 6.60 18.27
C VAL A 47 -15.28 7.43 19.54
N ALA A 48 -16.36 7.44 20.31
CA ALA A 48 -16.45 8.05 21.63
C ALA A 48 -17.26 7.15 22.55
N ASP A 49 -16.82 7.00 23.80
CA ASP A 49 -17.51 6.20 24.83
C ASP A 49 -17.82 4.75 24.38
N GLY A 50 -16.90 4.15 23.63
CA GLY A 50 -17.04 2.79 23.08
C GLY A 50 -18.08 2.68 21.94
N ARG A 51 -18.61 3.79 21.44
CA ARG A 51 -19.62 3.84 20.37
C ARG A 51 -19.04 4.45 19.11
N VAL A 52 -19.41 3.87 17.96
CA VAL A 52 -18.99 4.35 16.64
C VAL A 52 -20.04 5.31 16.07
N ASN A 53 -19.62 6.49 15.65
CA ASN A 53 -20.40 7.42 14.85
C ASN A 53 -20.49 6.93 13.39
N TYR A 54 -21.36 5.96 13.12
CA TYR A 54 -21.54 5.38 11.79
C TYR A 54 -22.01 6.39 10.74
N THR A 55 -22.81 7.38 11.12
CA THR A 55 -23.28 8.44 10.21
C THR A 55 -22.11 9.30 9.72
N GLY A 56 -21.25 9.74 10.64
CA GLY A 56 -20.04 10.48 10.31
C GLY A 56 -19.05 9.66 9.50
N LEU A 57 -18.84 8.40 9.88
CA LEU A 57 -17.95 7.49 9.15
C LEU A 57 -18.47 7.17 7.73
N LYS A 58 -19.80 7.09 7.54
CA LYS A 58 -20.42 6.94 6.21
C LYS A 58 -20.22 8.19 5.35
N ALA A 59 -20.33 9.39 5.95
CA ALA A 59 -20.07 10.64 5.25
C ALA A 59 -18.59 10.80 4.83
N ASP A 60 -17.66 10.25 5.62
CA ASP A 60 -16.21 10.20 5.33
C ASP A 60 -15.76 8.76 5.03
N SER A 61 -16.43 8.14 4.07
CA SER A 61 -16.26 6.71 3.80
C SER A 61 -14.84 6.32 3.34
N THR A 62 -14.04 7.26 2.85
CA THR A 62 -12.67 7.04 2.35
C THR A 62 -11.61 7.12 3.44
N SER A 63 -11.93 7.64 4.63
CA SER A 63 -10.97 7.80 5.74
C SER A 63 -10.25 6.52 6.19
N LEU A 64 -10.82 5.34 5.92
CA LEU A 64 -10.21 4.03 6.21
C LEU A 64 -9.28 3.50 5.11
N GLU A 65 -9.31 4.07 3.90
CA GLU A 65 -8.53 3.59 2.76
C GLU A 65 -7.03 3.62 3.01
N PRO A 66 -6.43 4.72 3.52
CA PRO A 66 -4.98 4.76 3.76
C PRO A 66 -4.49 3.63 4.67
N TYR A 67 -5.30 3.24 5.66
CA TYR A 67 -4.96 2.12 6.54
C TYR A 67 -5.09 0.76 5.84
N LEU A 68 -6.19 0.54 5.13
CA LEU A 68 -6.44 -0.72 4.43
C LEU A 68 -5.45 -0.95 3.28
N ASP A 69 -5.08 0.12 2.57
CA ASP A 69 -4.07 0.07 1.51
C ASP A 69 -2.70 -0.26 2.10
N SER A 70 -2.31 0.35 3.22
CA SER A 70 -1.05 0.01 3.91
C SER A 70 -0.97 -1.44 4.37
N ILE A 71 -2.11 -2.06 4.70
CA ILE A 71 -2.18 -3.50 5.03
C ILE A 71 -1.99 -4.35 3.77
N ALA A 72 -2.63 -3.97 2.66
CA ALA A 72 -2.55 -4.70 1.39
C ALA A 72 -1.13 -4.71 0.80
N GLU A 73 -0.30 -3.72 1.16
CA GLU A 73 1.08 -3.59 0.71
C GLU A 73 2.08 -4.43 1.52
N VAL A 74 1.67 -5.03 2.65
CA VAL A 74 2.58 -5.82 3.51
C VAL A 74 2.96 -7.14 2.83
N PRO A 75 4.25 -7.39 2.55
CA PRO A 75 4.70 -8.67 2.02
C PRO A 75 4.53 -9.80 3.04
N GLU A 76 4.26 -11.02 2.57
CA GLU A 76 4.08 -12.19 3.43
C GLU A 76 5.33 -12.45 4.29
N GLU A 77 6.53 -12.30 3.72
CA GLU A 77 7.80 -12.48 4.41
C GLU A 77 7.94 -11.50 5.58
N GLN A 78 7.47 -10.27 5.40
CA GLN A 78 7.45 -9.27 6.46
C GLN A 78 6.47 -9.69 7.55
N PHE A 79 5.25 -10.10 7.18
CA PHE A 79 4.22 -10.53 8.14
C PHE A 79 4.67 -11.72 9.00
N ILE A 80 5.25 -12.77 8.39
CA ILE A 80 5.69 -13.97 9.13
C ILE A 80 6.92 -13.71 10.01
N SER A 81 7.73 -12.69 9.69
CA SER A 81 8.89 -12.31 10.49
C SER A 81 8.54 -11.67 11.83
N TRP A 82 7.29 -11.22 12.00
CA TRP A 82 6.85 -10.54 13.21
C TRP A 82 6.56 -11.51 14.36
N THR A 83 6.67 -10.99 15.59
CA THR A 83 6.22 -11.71 16.78
C THR A 83 4.73 -12.07 16.67
N GLU A 84 4.31 -13.14 17.34
CA GLU A 84 2.90 -13.54 17.38
C GLU A 84 1.97 -12.39 17.78
N SER A 85 2.31 -11.64 18.83
CA SER A 85 1.50 -10.50 19.29
C SER A 85 1.33 -9.42 18.21
N ARG A 86 2.37 -9.15 17.40
CA ARG A 86 2.29 -8.20 16.29
C ARG A 86 1.41 -8.71 15.15
N ARG A 87 1.52 -10.00 14.80
CA ARG A 87 0.65 -10.64 13.81
C ARG A 87 -0.83 -10.60 14.24
N LEU A 88 -1.10 -10.88 15.52
CA LEU A 88 -2.46 -10.80 16.06
C LEU A 88 -3.01 -9.37 16.02
N ALA A 89 -2.23 -8.38 16.47
CA ALA A 89 -2.64 -6.97 16.41
C ALA A 89 -2.96 -6.54 14.97
N PHE A 90 -2.11 -6.92 14.02
CA PHE A 90 -2.32 -6.66 12.59
C PHE A 90 -3.65 -7.23 12.09
N LEU A 91 -3.90 -8.54 12.33
CA LEU A 91 -5.10 -9.22 11.85
C LEU A 91 -6.39 -8.69 12.51
N ILE A 92 -6.35 -8.43 13.82
CA ILE A 92 -7.49 -7.90 14.57
C ILE A 92 -7.85 -6.50 14.07
N ASN A 93 -6.86 -5.62 13.92
CA ASN A 93 -7.10 -4.26 13.45
C ASN A 93 -7.54 -4.24 11.98
N PHE A 94 -6.99 -5.11 11.12
CA PHE A 94 -7.47 -5.30 9.76
C PHE A 94 -8.96 -5.69 9.73
N TYR A 95 -9.34 -6.73 10.49
CA TYR A 95 -10.72 -7.20 10.55
C TYR A 95 -11.68 -6.10 11.00
N ASN A 96 -11.31 -5.34 12.03
CA ASN A 96 -12.11 -4.25 12.56
C ASN A 96 -12.26 -3.11 11.54
N ALA A 97 -11.15 -2.67 10.93
CA ALA A 97 -11.16 -1.62 9.90
C ALA A 97 -11.98 -2.03 8.66
N ALA A 98 -11.81 -3.26 8.17
CA ALA A 98 -12.56 -3.78 7.03
C ALA A 98 -14.07 -3.86 7.33
N THR A 99 -14.45 -4.23 8.57
CA THR A 99 -15.84 -4.25 9.01
C THR A 99 -16.45 -2.85 9.06
N LEU A 100 -15.72 -1.88 9.63
CA LEU A 100 -16.12 -0.48 9.62
C LEU A 100 -16.28 0.05 8.20
N LYS A 101 -15.34 -0.26 7.28
CA LYS A 101 -15.41 0.13 5.87
C LYS A 101 -16.66 -0.42 5.18
N ARG A 102 -16.99 -1.69 5.44
CA ARG A 102 -18.23 -2.31 4.91
C ARG A 102 -19.48 -1.58 5.40
N ARG A 103 -19.56 -1.26 6.69
CA ARG A 103 -20.69 -0.48 7.25
C ARG A 103 -20.77 0.92 6.64
N ALA A 104 -19.62 1.60 6.48
CA ALA A 104 -19.54 2.94 5.90
C ALA A 104 -19.95 2.98 4.41
N ARG A 105 -19.64 1.93 3.63
CA ARG A 105 -20.04 1.83 2.21
C ARG A 105 -21.55 1.65 1.99
N GLY A 106 -22.34 1.38 3.04
CA GLY A 106 -23.80 1.44 2.98
C GLY A 106 -24.48 0.43 2.03
N ARG A 107 -23.84 -0.70 1.71
CA ARG A 107 -24.53 -1.77 0.97
C ARG A 107 -25.53 -2.44 1.92
N GLU A 108 -26.81 -2.19 1.70
CA GLU A 108 -27.89 -2.92 2.35
C GLU A 108 -27.70 -4.40 2.03
N ILE A 109 -27.51 -5.22 3.08
CA ILE A 109 -27.35 -6.68 2.94
C ILE A 109 -28.65 -7.42 3.25
N PHE A 110 -29.75 -6.71 3.51
CA PHE A 110 -31.09 -7.28 3.63
C PHE A 110 -32.11 -6.24 3.16
N ALA A 111 -32.53 -6.36 1.91
CA ALA A 111 -33.79 -5.86 1.36
C ALA A 111 -34.39 -6.99 0.53
#